data_AF-X1KVB2-F1
#
_entry.id   AF-X1KVB2-F1
#
_cell.length_a   1.000
_cell.length_b   1.000
_cell.length_c   1.000
_cell.angle_alpha   90.00
_cell.angle_beta   90.00
_cell.angle_gamma   90.00
#
_symmetry.space_group_name_H-M   'P 1'
#
loop_
_entity.id
_entity.type
_entity.pdbx_description
1 polymer ?
#
loop_
_entity_poly.entity_id
_entity_poly.type
_entity_poly.pdbx_seq_one_letter_code
_entity_poly.pdbx_strand_id
1 'polypeptide(L)'
;MQKEKTNMKQKHILSIAFDIPGEKAEYVSITSKQSLADGDIVVVEPGMSSFHDYMGSESYQGRTLLSENGSFRLKEAIQHWQREISASVAAGKTVFVFLTEREQVFVDSGQRTYSGTGRNRQTTKMVDHADSYQLLSLPVSLVNSSGTSIKLAPKANIIAPYWSTFEDMTNYRVHIEGKVTQPLLLSRDGKRTLGAIIRYRDSS
;
A
#
# COMPACT_ATOMS: atom_id res chain seq x y z
N MET A 1 -0.88 49.70 3.34
CA MET A 1 -1.56 48.39 3.27
C MET A 1 -0.55 47.28 3.43
N GLN A 2 -0.39 46.76 4.65
CA GLN A 2 0.43 45.57 4.92
C GLN A 2 -0.37 44.34 4.47
N LYS A 3 0.23 43.49 3.63
CA LYS A 3 -0.31 42.17 3.31
C LYS A 3 -0.12 41.29 4.55
N GLU A 4 -1.21 40.90 5.18
CA GLU A 4 -1.26 39.80 6.14
C GLU A 4 -0.67 38.55 5.47
N LYS A 5 0.54 38.16 5.88
CA LYS A 5 1.06 36.82 5.59
C LYS A 5 0.32 35.88 6.54
N THR A 6 -0.72 35.22 6.05
CA THR A 6 -1.33 34.09 6.75
C THR A 6 -0.24 33.05 6.99
N ASN A 7 0.22 32.94 8.24
CA ASN A 7 1.22 31.95 8.64
C ASN A 7 0.54 30.57 8.67
N MET A 8 0.40 29.93 7.51
CA MET A 8 -0.08 28.55 7.45
C MET A 8 0.97 27.67 8.11
N LYS A 9 0.59 27.03 9.23
CA LYS A 9 1.39 25.98 9.84
C LYS A 9 1.74 24.94 8.77
N GLN A 10 3.03 24.71 8.57
CA GLN A 10 3.51 23.68 7.67
C GLN A 10 2.95 22.33 8.11
N LYS A 11 2.31 21.61 7.18
CA LYS A 11 1.77 20.27 7.42
C LYS A 11 2.91 19.29 7.56
N HIS A 12 2.84 18.44 8.59
CA HIS A 12 3.79 17.36 8.77
C HIS A 12 3.37 16.15 7.91
N ILE A 13 4.21 15.76 6.96
CA ILE A 13 3.92 14.67 6.03
C ILE A 13 4.83 13.48 6.38
N LEU A 14 4.22 12.34 6.69
CA LEU A 14 4.91 11.07 6.87
C LEU A 14 4.77 10.24 5.60
N SER A 15 5.88 9.82 5.01
CA SER A 15 5.91 9.08 3.75
C SER A 15 6.47 7.68 3.95
N ILE A 16 5.57 6.69 3.96
CA ILE A 16 5.89 5.28 4.20
C ILE A 16 6.34 4.64 2.89
N ALA A 17 7.59 4.17 2.85
CA ALA A 17 8.20 3.47 1.72
C ALA A 17 8.26 4.26 0.40
N PHE A 18 7.84 5.53 0.40
CA PHE A 18 7.82 6.39 -0.77
C PHE A 18 8.74 7.58 -0.54
N ASP A 19 9.72 7.76 -1.42
CA ASP A 19 10.62 8.91 -1.35
C ASP A 19 9.98 10.10 -2.06
N ILE A 20 9.77 11.20 -1.31
CA ILE A 20 9.27 12.46 -1.84
C ILE A 20 10.45 13.43 -1.93
N PRO A 21 10.87 13.82 -3.14
CA PRO A 21 11.97 14.75 -3.31
C PRO A 21 11.74 16.08 -2.59
N GLY A 22 12.82 16.60 -2.00
CA GLY A 22 12.87 17.96 -1.46
C GLY A 22 12.29 18.10 -0.06
N GLU A 23 12.86 17.40 0.92
CA GLU A 23 12.83 17.58 2.41
C GLU A 23 11.49 17.96 3.08
N LYS A 24 10.37 17.84 2.37
CA LYS A 24 9.03 18.26 2.83
C LYS A 24 8.25 17.13 3.50
N ALA A 25 8.74 15.90 3.38
CA ALA A 25 8.15 14.73 4.01
C ALA A 25 9.24 13.95 4.75
N GLU A 26 8.88 13.45 5.92
CA GLU A 26 9.70 12.51 6.67
C GLU A 26 9.55 11.13 6.04
N TYR A 27 10.66 10.53 5.62
CA TYR A 27 10.67 9.17 5.11
C TYR A 27 10.55 8.17 6.27
N VAL A 28 9.61 7.23 6.14
CA VAL A 28 9.39 6.15 7.10
C VAL A 28 9.57 4.82 6.37
N SER A 29 10.50 3.98 6.83
CA SER A 29 10.66 2.63 6.27
C SER A 29 9.40 1.81 6.47
N ILE A 30 9.02 0.97 5.48
CA ILE A 30 7.92 0.01 5.62
C ILE A 30 8.14 -1.02 6.74
N THR A 31 9.38 -1.15 7.22
CA THR A 31 9.75 -2.06 8.32
C THR A 31 9.84 -1.34 9.68
N SER A 32 9.58 -0.02 9.69
CA SER A 32 9.55 0.79 10.90
C SER A 32 8.35 0.45 11.78
N LYS A 33 8.50 0.71 13.09
CA LYS A 33 7.41 0.66 14.09
C LYS A 33 6.96 2.07 14.51
N GLN A 34 7.34 3.09 13.72
CA GLN A 34 6.97 4.48 13.97
C GLN A 34 5.45 4.67 13.96
N SER A 35 4.96 5.50 14.88
CA SER A 35 3.55 5.88 14.93
C SER A 35 3.24 6.96 13.90
N LEU A 36 2.02 6.92 13.35
CA LEU A 36 1.50 7.95 12.45
C LEU A 36 0.75 9.07 13.20
N ALA A 37 0.73 9.05 14.53
CA ALA A 37 -0.01 10.00 15.37
C ALA A 37 0.42 11.47 15.17
N ASP A 38 1.70 11.72 14.91
CA ASP A 38 2.25 13.08 14.78
C ASP A 38 2.21 13.65 13.35
N GLY A 39 1.83 12.83 12.36
CA GLY A 39 1.65 13.27 10.97
C GLY A 39 0.30 13.93 10.73
N ASP A 40 0.24 14.99 9.94
CA ASP A 40 -1.02 15.56 9.42
C ASP A 40 -1.52 14.79 8.18
N ILE A 41 -0.58 14.36 7.34
CA ILE A 41 -0.82 13.65 6.07
C ILE A 41 0.08 12.43 6.04
N VAL A 42 -0.47 11.31 5.59
CA VAL A 42 0.29 10.07 5.37
C VAL A 42 0.32 9.80 3.87
N VAL A 43 1.49 9.46 3.36
CA VAL A 43 1.69 8.93 2.02
C VAL A 43 2.22 7.51 2.18
N VAL A 44 1.74 6.57 1.37
CA VAL A 44 2.19 5.18 1.43
C VAL A 44 2.30 4.57 0.04
N GLU A 45 3.43 3.92 -0.21
CA GLU A 45 3.63 3.00 -1.32
C GLU A 45 3.62 1.56 -0.78
N PRO A 46 2.55 0.79 -1.00
CA PRO A 46 2.48 -0.59 -0.54
C PRO A 46 3.40 -1.45 -1.41
N GLY A 47 4.45 -2.00 -0.80
CA GLY A 47 5.41 -2.87 -1.47
C GLY A 47 6.00 -3.89 -0.50
N MET A 48 6.49 -5.01 -1.03
CA MET A 48 7.05 -6.09 -0.22
C MET A 48 8.55 -6.28 -0.33
N SER A 49 9.23 -5.60 -1.26
CA SER A 49 10.66 -5.79 -1.54
C SER A 49 11.57 -5.82 -0.30
N SER A 50 11.26 -5.05 0.74
CA SER A 50 12.02 -4.99 2.01
C SER A 50 11.97 -6.28 2.87
N PHE A 51 11.06 -7.20 2.54
CA PHE A 51 10.87 -8.49 3.22
C PHE A 51 11.46 -9.68 2.44
N HIS A 52 11.94 -9.45 1.22
CA HIS A 52 12.53 -10.49 0.39
C HIS A 52 13.99 -10.73 0.79
N ASP A 53 14.46 -11.96 0.63
CA ASP A 53 15.86 -12.31 0.88
C ASP A 53 16.73 -11.88 -0.32
N TYR A 54 17.88 -11.28 -0.02
CA TYR A 54 18.82 -10.80 -1.05
C TYR A 54 19.47 -11.91 -1.88
N MET A 55 19.57 -13.14 -1.34
CA MET A 55 20.37 -14.23 -1.93
C MET A 55 19.56 -15.21 -2.80
N GLY A 56 18.33 -14.84 -3.16
CA GLY A 56 17.44 -15.66 -3.99
C GLY A 56 16.21 -16.10 -3.20
N SER A 57 15.05 -15.83 -3.77
CA SER A 57 13.77 -16.26 -3.20
C SER A 57 13.41 -17.65 -3.69
N GLU A 58 13.04 -18.54 -2.76
CA GLU A 58 12.33 -19.75 -3.13
C GLU A 58 10.99 -19.41 -3.78
N SER A 59 10.44 -20.35 -4.56
CA SER A 59 9.10 -20.21 -5.12
C SER A 59 8.24 -21.42 -4.80
N TYR A 60 6.97 -21.16 -4.54
CA TYR A 60 5.94 -22.17 -4.34
C TYR A 60 4.74 -21.80 -5.22
N GLN A 61 4.27 -22.74 -6.03
CA GLN A 61 3.17 -22.52 -7.00
C GLN A 61 3.36 -21.28 -7.90
N GLY A 62 4.60 -21.02 -8.33
CA GLY A 62 4.93 -19.89 -9.20
C GLY A 62 4.94 -18.52 -8.52
N ARG A 63 4.88 -18.46 -7.18
CA ARG A 63 4.98 -17.22 -6.40
C ARG A 63 6.15 -17.30 -5.43
N THR A 64 6.68 -16.15 -5.06
CA THR A 64 7.73 -16.01 -4.05
C THR A 64 7.28 -16.65 -2.74
N LEU A 65 8.13 -17.52 -2.19
CA LEU A 65 8.05 -18.03 -0.83
C LEU A 65 9.06 -17.24 0.00
N LEU A 66 8.58 -16.48 0.99
CA LEU A 66 9.46 -15.75 1.89
C LEU A 66 10.12 -16.69 2.90
N SER A 67 11.34 -16.37 3.33
CA SER A 67 11.96 -17.04 4.47
C SER A 67 11.10 -16.91 5.73
N GLU A 68 11.39 -17.72 6.74
CA GLU A 68 10.73 -17.66 8.05
C GLU A 68 10.87 -16.27 8.68
N ASN A 69 12.04 -15.65 8.56
CA ASN A 69 12.29 -14.29 9.04
C ASN A 69 11.55 -13.24 8.21
N GLY A 70 11.60 -13.31 6.87
CA GLY A 70 10.85 -12.41 5.99
C GLY A 70 9.35 -12.48 6.24
N SER A 71 8.84 -13.71 6.43
CA SER A 71 7.46 -14.00 6.79
C SER A 71 7.04 -13.35 8.10
N PHE A 72 7.85 -13.51 9.16
CA PHE A 72 7.58 -12.89 10.46
C PHE A 72 7.57 -11.35 10.37
N ARG A 73 8.58 -10.76 9.71
CA ARG A 73 8.67 -9.30 9.53
C ARG A 73 7.51 -8.72 8.73
N LEU A 74 7.08 -9.40 7.66
CA LEU A 74 5.93 -8.97 6.87
C LEU A 74 4.63 -9.06 7.69
N LYS A 75 4.43 -10.15 8.45
CA LYS A 75 3.26 -10.30 9.33
C LYS A 75 3.19 -9.20 10.39
N GLU A 76 4.31 -8.87 11.04
CA GLU A 76 4.40 -7.75 11.98
C GLU A 76 4.08 -6.40 11.29
N ALA A 77 4.66 -6.15 10.12
CA ALA A 77 4.45 -4.90 9.38
C ALA A 77 2.98 -4.74 8.94
N ILE A 78 2.34 -5.81 8.46
CA ILE A 78 0.89 -5.81 8.14
C ILE A 78 0.08 -5.39 9.36
N GLN A 79 0.29 -6.04 10.52
CA GLN A 79 -0.46 -5.72 11.74
C GLN A 79 -0.22 -4.28 12.21
N HIS A 80 1.03 -3.82 12.17
CA HIS A 80 1.40 -2.47 12.59
C HIS A 80 0.76 -1.41 11.68
N TRP A 81 0.97 -1.50 10.37
CA TRP A 81 0.48 -0.49 9.44
C TRP A 81 -1.03 -0.50 9.28
N GLN A 82 -1.68 -1.68 9.32
CA GLN A 82 -3.14 -1.74 9.37
C GLN A 82 -3.69 -0.93 10.53
N ARG A 83 -3.10 -1.06 11.72
CA ARG A 83 -3.51 -0.33 12.92
C ARG A 83 -3.25 1.17 12.80
N GLU A 84 -2.02 1.57 12.46
CA GLU A 84 -1.64 2.99 12.40
C GLU A 84 -2.40 3.75 11.31
N ILE A 85 -2.61 3.14 10.14
CA ILE A 85 -3.31 3.75 9.01
C ILE A 85 -4.80 3.85 9.30
N SER A 86 -5.41 2.79 9.84
CA SER A 86 -6.81 2.84 10.28
C SER A 86 -7.03 3.91 11.34
N ALA A 87 -6.15 4.00 12.34
CA ALA A 87 -6.21 5.04 13.38
C ALA A 87 -6.04 6.46 12.80
N SER A 88 -5.15 6.63 11.82
CA SER A 88 -4.95 7.91 11.15
C SER A 88 -6.20 8.37 10.40
N VAL A 89 -6.83 7.47 9.64
CA VAL A 89 -8.07 7.78 8.92
C VAL A 89 -9.23 8.05 9.89
N ALA A 90 -9.34 7.27 10.97
CA ALA A 90 -10.35 7.48 12.02
C ALA A 90 -10.18 8.84 12.74
N ALA A 91 -8.94 9.32 12.89
CA ALA A 91 -8.63 10.64 13.41
C ALA A 91 -8.88 11.79 12.41
N GLY A 92 -9.45 11.50 11.22
CA GLY A 92 -9.77 12.49 10.20
C GLY A 92 -8.59 12.91 9.32
N LYS A 93 -7.45 12.18 9.39
CA LYS A 93 -6.29 12.47 8.54
C LYS A 93 -6.49 11.95 7.13
N THR A 94 -5.77 12.55 6.18
CA THR A 94 -5.76 12.09 4.79
C THR A 94 -4.59 11.14 4.57
N VAL A 95 -4.89 9.96 4.02
CA VAL A 95 -3.89 8.97 3.61
C VAL A 95 -3.90 8.87 2.08
N PHE A 96 -2.78 9.19 1.45
CA PHE A 96 -2.55 8.99 0.02
C PHE A 96 -1.87 7.65 -0.20
N VAL A 97 -2.44 6.82 -1.07
CA VAL A 97 -1.88 5.53 -1.45
C VAL A 97 -1.44 5.59 -2.91
N PHE A 98 -0.15 5.40 -3.16
CA PHE A 98 0.36 5.22 -4.51
C PHE A 98 0.14 3.77 -4.93
N LEU A 99 -0.74 3.54 -5.90
CA LEU A 99 -1.14 2.19 -6.30
C LEU A 99 -0.08 1.54 -7.18
N THR A 100 0.70 0.64 -6.59
CA THR A 100 1.71 -0.22 -7.23
C THR A 100 1.10 -1.55 -7.68
N GLU A 101 1.93 -2.43 -8.25
CA GLU A 101 1.50 -3.80 -8.52
C GLU A 101 1.14 -4.52 -7.20
N ARG A 102 0.05 -5.28 -7.19
CA ARG A 102 -0.30 -6.13 -6.06
C ARG A 102 0.63 -7.33 -6.03
N GLU A 103 1.60 -7.29 -5.15
CA GLU A 103 2.51 -8.40 -4.88
C GLU A 103 1.80 -9.47 -4.07
N GLN A 104 1.96 -10.74 -4.44
CA GLN A 104 1.35 -11.88 -3.76
C GLN A 104 2.42 -12.92 -3.44
N VAL A 105 2.59 -13.23 -2.16
CA VAL A 105 3.65 -14.11 -1.65
C VAL A 105 3.07 -15.21 -0.76
N PHE A 106 3.87 -16.25 -0.56
CA PHE A 106 3.65 -17.24 0.49
C PHE A 106 4.53 -16.92 1.70
N VAL A 107 3.94 -17.02 2.89
CA VAL A 107 4.61 -16.78 4.17
C VAL A 107 4.52 -18.01 5.06
N ASP A 108 5.56 -18.26 5.85
CA ASP A 108 5.56 -19.33 6.84
C ASP A 108 4.40 -19.15 7.85
N SER A 109 3.55 -20.15 8.01
CA SER A 109 2.42 -20.11 8.95
C SER A 109 2.83 -20.38 10.40
N GLY A 110 4.06 -20.85 10.64
CA GLY A 110 4.54 -21.38 11.91
C GLY A 110 4.07 -22.81 12.19
N GLN A 111 3.18 -23.36 11.36
CA GLN A 111 2.69 -24.72 11.51
C GLN A 111 3.60 -25.71 10.77
N ARG A 112 3.73 -26.90 11.34
CA ARG A 112 4.53 -28.01 10.81
C ARG A 112 3.68 -29.27 10.82
N THR A 113 3.72 -30.02 9.73
CA THR A 113 3.20 -31.39 9.71
C THR A 113 4.37 -32.36 9.58
N TYR A 114 4.17 -33.56 10.14
CA TYR A 114 5.23 -34.57 10.22
C TYR A 114 4.72 -35.89 9.67
N SER A 115 5.52 -36.52 8.83
CA SER A 115 5.24 -37.86 8.29
C SER A 115 6.46 -38.77 8.48
N GLY A 116 6.22 -40.09 8.53
CA GLY A 116 7.26 -41.08 8.82
C GLY A 116 7.57 -41.24 10.32
N THR A 117 8.46 -42.18 10.65
CA THR A 117 8.87 -42.49 12.02
C THR A 117 10.39 -42.48 12.18
N GLY A 118 10.88 -42.14 13.37
CA GLY A 118 12.30 -42.19 13.72
C GLY A 118 13.20 -41.34 12.82
N ARG A 119 14.28 -41.94 12.28
CA ARG A 119 15.27 -41.27 11.41
C ARG A 119 14.70 -40.76 10.09
N ASN A 120 13.56 -41.28 9.62
CA ASN A 120 12.94 -40.91 8.35
C ASN A 120 11.75 -39.95 8.51
N ARG A 121 11.72 -39.16 9.59
CA ARG A 121 10.67 -38.17 9.81
C ARG A 121 10.84 -37.00 8.85
N GLN A 122 9.91 -36.83 7.92
CA GLN A 122 9.84 -35.65 7.06
C GLN A 122 9.04 -34.56 7.76
N THR A 123 9.53 -33.32 7.70
CA THR A 123 8.85 -32.15 8.23
C THR A 123 8.40 -31.27 7.07
N THR A 124 7.10 -31.00 6.99
CA THR A 124 6.52 -30.10 5.99
C THR A 124 6.17 -28.78 6.65
N LYS A 125 6.67 -27.69 6.08
CA LYS A 125 6.28 -26.32 6.48
C LYS A 125 4.96 -25.97 5.82
N MET A 126 4.00 -25.51 6.61
CA MET A 126 2.76 -24.96 6.09
C MET A 126 2.94 -23.47 5.82
N VAL A 127 2.28 -22.97 4.78
CA VAL A 127 2.41 -21.58 4.33
C VAL A 127 1.04 -20.95 4.14
N ASP A 128 0.94 -19.66 4.46
CA ASP A 128 -0.24 -18.82 4.23
C ASP A 128 0.01 -17.87 3.05
N HIS A 129 -1.07 -17.26 2.53
CA HIS A 129 -0.98 -16.21 1.51
C HIS A 129 -0.93 -14.81 2.15
N ALA A 130 -0.10 -13.94 1.59
CA ALA A 130 -0.07 -12.52 1.92
C ALA A 130 -0.01 -11.66 0.65
N ASP A 131 -0.51 -10.42 0.72
CA ASP A 131 -0.39 -9.44 -0.37
C ASP A 131 -0.16 -8.00 0.09
N SER A 132 0.40 -7.18 -0.81
CA SER A 132 1.00 -5.88 -0.43
C SER A 132 -0.06 -4.90 0.08
N TYR A 133 -1.32 -5.08 -0.29
CA TYR A 133 -2.39 -4.17 0.10
C TYR A 133 -3.05 -4.54 1.42
N GLN A 134 -2.69 -5.70 2.01
CA GLN A 134 -3.13 -6.05 3.36
C GLN A 134 -2.67 -5.00 4.38
N LEU A 135 -1.60 -4.25 4.13
CA LEU A 135 -1.13 -3.14 5.00
C LEU A 135 -2.20 -2.04 5.26
N LEU A 136 -3.23 -1.93 4.43
CA LEU A 136 -4.12 -0.75 4.36
C LEU A 136 -5.59 -0.99 4.77
N SER A 137 -6.00 -2.24 5.00
CA SER A 137 -7.39 -2.62 5.34
C SER A 137 -8.46 -1.94 4.46
N LEU A 138 -8.28 -1.94 3.14
CA LEU A 138 -9.16 -1.22 2.23
C LEU A 138 -10.52 -1.92 2.04
N PRO A 139 -11.65 -1.18 1.93
CA PRO A 139 -12.98 -1.74 1.65
C PRO A 139 -13.20 -2.02 0.15
N VAL A 140 -12.12 -2.23 -0.60
CA VAL A 140 -12.10 -2.49 -2.05
C VAL A 140 -11.05 -3.54 -2.38
N SER A 141 -11.23 -4.22 -3.51
CA SER A 141 -10.25 -5.16 -4.04
C SER A 141 -9.38 -4.49 -5.09
N LEU A 142 -8.10 -4.83 -5.11
CA LEU A 142 -7.17 -4.41 -6.16
C LEU A 142 -6.74 -5.61 -7.00
N VAL A 143 -6.81 -5.42 -8.31
CA VAL A 143 -6.54 -6.45 -9.30
C VAL A 143 -5.42 -5.98 -10.22
N ASN A 144 -4.41 -6.82 -10.42
CA ASN A 144 -3.30 -6.50 -11.31
C ASN A 144 -3.80 -6.32 -12.74
N SER A 145 -3.49 -5.14 -13.28
CA SER A 145 -3.71 -4.78 -14.67
C SER A 145 -2.85 -3.55 -14.94
N SER A 146 -2.07 -3.55 -16.00
CA SER A 146 -1.15 -2.46 -16.31
C SER A 146 -1.45 -1.79 -17.64
N GLY A 147 -1.11 -0.53 -17.76
CA GLY A 147 -1.19 0.22 -19.00
C GLY A 147 -0.95 1.72 -18.82
N THR A 148 -0.98 2.44 -19.93
CA THR A 148 -0.65 3.87 -20.00
C THR A 148 -1.87 4.75 -20.30
N SER A 149 -2.95 4.15 -20.81
CA SER A 149 -4.13 4.88 -21.29
C SER A 149 -5.10 5.19 -20.15
N ILE A 150 -4.92 6.36 -19.53
CA ILE A 150 -5.68 6.85 -18.38
C ILE A 150 -6.39 8.17 -18.75
N LYS A 151 -7.55 8.42 -18.15
CA LYS A 151 -8.24 9.72 -18.22
C LYS A 151 -8.74 10.16 -16.85
N LEU A 152 -8.87 11.47 -16.66
CA LEU A 152 -9.55 12.03 -15.49
C LEU A 152 -11.05 11.70 -15.50
N ALA A 153 -11.59 11.40 -14.32
CA ALA A 153 -13.02 11.30 -14.12
C ALA A 153 -13.69 12.69 -14.12
N PRO A 154 -14.98 12.83 -14.49
CA PRO A 154 -15.67 14.13 -14.62
C PRO A 154 -15.73 15.03 -13.36
N LYS A 155 -15.30 14.54 -12.19
CA LYS A 155 -15.27 15.31 -10.92
C LYS A 155 -13.90 15.28 -10.24
N ALA A 156 -12.84 14.92 -10.96
CA ALA A 156 -11.49 14.73 -10.41
C ALA A 156 -10.68 16.03 -10.23
N ASN A 157 -11.35 17.17 -10.01
CA ASN A 157 -10.72 18.51 -9.93
C ASN A 157 -9.60 18.59 -8.89
N ILE A 158 -9.69 17.83 -7.80
CA ILE A 158 -8.71 17.80 -6.72
C ILE A 158 -7.31 17.33 -7.19
N ILE A 159 -7.25 16.46 -8.20
CA ILE A 159 -5.97 15.98 -8.76
C ILE A 159 -5.66 16.59 -10.14
N ALA A 160 -6.48 17.52 -10.64
CA ALA A 160 -6.29 18.08 -11.97
C ALA A 160 -4.90 18.74 -12.17
N PRO A 161 -4.34 19.50 -11.20
CA PRO A 161 -2.99 20.06 -11.34
C PRO A 161 -1.88 19.01 -11.36
N TYR A 162 -2.03 17.94 -10.57
CA TYR A 162 -1.13 16.79 -10.62
C TYR A 162 -1.21 16.13 -12.00
N TRP A 163 -2.43 15.85 -12.46
CA TRP A 163 -2.66 15.18 -13.73
C TRP A 163 -2.10 15.95 -14.92
N SER A 164 -2.35 17.26 -14.99
CA SER A 164 -1.81 18.10 -16.09
C SER A 164 -0.28 18.15 -16.14
N THR A 165 0.39 17.82 -15.02
CA THR A 165 1.85 17.84 -14.94
C THR A 165 2.46 16.46 -15.22
N PHE A 166 1.77 15.39 -14.82
CA PHE A 166 2.35 14.04 -14.76
C PHE A 166 1.62 13.00 -15.62
N GLU A 167 0.60 13.37 -16.42
CA GLU A 167 -0.16 12.40 -17.22
C GLU A 167 0.72 11.56 -18.14
N ASP A 168 1.68 12.20 -18.83
CA ASP A 168 2.59 11.53 -19.77
C ASP A 168 3.59 10.58 -19.08
N MET A 169 3.78 10.73 -17.78
CA MET A 169 4.68 9.90 -16.96
C MET A 169 3.94 8.86 -16.13
N THR A 170 2.60 8.90 -16.11
CA THR A 170 1.79 8.07 -15.22
C THR A 170 1.33 6.80 -15.91
N ASN A 171 1.63 5.66 -15.28
CA ASN A 171 1.12 4.35 -15.68
C ASN A 171 0.30 3.75 -14.54
N TYR A 172 -0.73 2.98 -14.86
CA TYR A 172 -1.45 2.19 -13.86
C TYR A 172 -0.86 0.77 -13.79
N ARG A 173 -0.88 0.16 -12.60
CA ARG A 173 -0.44 -1.24 -12.35
C ARG A 173 -1.51 -2.12 -11.74
N VAL A 174 -2.59 -1.51 -11.25
CA VAL A 174 -3.79 -2.18 -10.75
C VAL A 174 -5.04 -1.41 -11.18
N HIS A 175 -6.19 -2.08 -11.14
CA HIS A 175 -7.50 -1.43 -11.12
C HIS A 175 -8.25 -1.76 -9.83
N ILE A 176 -9.15 -0.86 -9.45
CA ILE A 176 -9.97 -0.94 -8.24
C ILE A 176 -11.31 -1.60 -8.57
N GLU A 177 -11.65 -2.64 -7.83
CA GLU A 177 -12.96 -3.30 -7.86
C GLU A 177 -13.70 -3.09 -6.53
N GLY A 178 -14.99 -2.79 -6.63
CA GLY A 178 -15.84 -2.47 -5.49
C GLY A 178 -16.36 -1.04 -5.52
N LYS A 179 -17.08 -0.65 -4.47
CA LYS A 179 -17.72 0.66 -4.38
C LYS A 179 -16.75 1.69 -3.79
N VAL A 180 -16.32 2.63 -4.63
CA VAL A 180 -15.56 3.81 -4.21
C VAL A 180 -16.46 5.01 -3.93
N THR A 181 -16.00 5.99 -3.15
CA THR A 181 -16.75 7.23 -2.91
C THR A 181 -16.76 8.11 -4.15
N GLN A 182 -15.59 8.27 -4.78
CA GLN A 182 -15.45 9.08 -5.98
C GLN A 182 -14.31 8.55 -6.85
N PRO A 183 -14.56 8.14 -8.10
CA PRO A 183 -13.48 7.84 -9.04
C PRO A 183 -12.74 9.12 -9.40
N LEU A 184 -11.41 9.04 -9.49
CA LEU A 184 -10.52 10.13 -9.87
C LEU A 184 -9.85 9.85 -11.22
N LEU A 185 -9.37 8.63 -11.42
CA LEU A 185 -8.74 8.17 -12.65
C LEU A 185 -9.49 6.96 -13.18
N LEU A 186 -9.68 6.92 -14.50
CA LEU A 186 -10.36 5.86 -15.21
C LEU A 186 -9.51 5.35 -16.37
N SER A 187 -9.72 4.11 -16.79
CA SER A 187 -9.24 3.64 -18.09
C SER A 187 -9.81 4.50 -19.23
N ARG A 188 -9.15 4.52 -20.39
CA ARG A 188 -9.61 5.29 -21.56
C ARG A 188 -11.07 5.01 -21.94
N ASP A 189 -11.50 3.76 -21.91
CA ASP A 189 -12.89 3.36 -22.17
C ASP A 189 -13.87 3.70 -21.02
N GLY A 190 -13.35 4.14 -19.87
CA GLY A 190 -14.12 4.50 -18.68
C GLY A 190 -14.64 3.33 -17.86
N LYS A 191 -14.28 2.09 -18.19
CA LYS A 191 -14.84 0.89 -17.54
C LYS A 191 -14.14 0.49 -16.26
N ARG A 192 -12.86 0.82 -16.10
CA ARG A 192 -12.04 0.47 -14.92
C ARG A 192 -11.69 1.71 -14.12
N THR A 193 -11.80 1.60 -12.80
CA THR A 193 -11.33 2.66 -11.88
C THR A 193 -9.86 2.43 -11.58
N LEU A 194 -9.02 3.44 -11.81
CA LEU A 194 -7.56 3.37 -11.65
C LEU A 194 -7.05 4.23 -10.48
N GLY A 195 -7.90 5.10 -9.96
CA GLY A 195 -7.63 5.92 -8.78
C GLY A 195 -8.95 6.46 -8.24
N ALA A 196 -9.08 6.59 -6.93
CA ALA A 196 -10.34 7.00 -6.30
C ALA A 196 -10.13 7.60 -4.92
N ILE A 197 -11.15 8.33 -4.45
CA ILE A 197 -11.34 8.66 -3.04
C ILE A 197 -12.21 7.58 -2.41
N ILE A 198 -11.80 7.12 -1.24
CA ILE A 198 -12.55 6.20 -0.40
C ILE A 198 -12.73 6.87 0.96
N ARG A 199 -13.98 7.04 1.39
CA ARG A 199 -14.31 7.42 2.77
C ARG A 199 -14.46 6.16 3.61
N TYR A 200 -13.69 6.07 4.68
CA TYR A 200 -13.84 5.02 5.68
C TYR A 200 -15.15 5.24 6.44
N ARG A 201 -15.94 4.18 6.64
CA ARG A 201 -17.34 4.30 7.10
C ARG A 201 -17.51 4.66 8.57
N ASP A 202 -16.44 4.73 9.37
CA ASP A 202 -16.54 4.94 10.82
C ASP A 202 -16.33 6.39 11.28
N SER A 203 -16.20 7.35 10.35
CA SER A 203 -16.24 8.78 10.69
C SER A 203 -17.64 9.33 10.45
N SER A 204 -18.56 9.00 11.37
CA SER A 204 -19.84 9.72 11.59
C SER A 204 -19.75 10.48 12.90
#